data_AF-A0A1L9BFX6-F1
#
_entry.id   AF-A0A1L9BFX6-F1
#
_cell.length_a   1.000
_cell.length_b   1.000
_cell.length_c   1.000
_cell.angle_alpha   90.00
_cell.angle_beta   90.00
_cell.angle_gamma   90.00
#
_symmetry.space_group_name_H-M   'P 1'
#
loop_
_entity.id
_entity.type
_entity.pdbx_description
1 polymer ?
#
loop_
_entity_poly.entity_id
_entity_poly.type
_entity_poly.pdbx_seq_one_letter_code
_entity_poly.pdbx_strand_id
1 'polypeptide(L)'
;MAETQAAKRLREYETIFLVKPDLTDDNVDKLKERVRGIVGREGGKVIRFTVWGKKKTLYPIAKQPRAIYIHAHYLGGTKMVAEVERNLRIFDEVTRYLSTKLADEVDPETRPVLEDVKLAGDVEETRPGVAPAQDRGVAEDAGEVEEESTEEA
;
A
#
# COMPACT_ATOMS: atom_id res chain seq x y z
N MET A 1 42.39 24.81 11.24
CA MET A 1 41.71 23.51 11.34
C MET A 1 40.26 23.78 11.72
N ALA A 2 39.44 24.20 10.76
CA ALA A 2 38.00 24.33 10.97
C ALA A 2 37.37 23.14 10.25
N GLU A 3 37.03 22.09 11.00
CA GLU A 3 36.16 21.04 10.48
C GLU A 3 34.84 21.70 10.10
N THR A 4 34.59 21.79 8.81
CA THR A 4 33.27 22.11 8.29
C THR A 4 32.41 20.92 8.64
N GLN A 5 31.62 21.04 9.71
CA GLN A 5 30.62 20.05 10.09
C GLN A 5 29.65 19.95 8.90
N ALA A 6 29.84 18.94 8.05
CA ALA A 6 28.94 18.65 6.97
C ALA A 6 27.57 18.39 7.61
N ALA A 7 26.64 19.34 7.44
CA ALA A 7 25.27 19.18 7.90
C ALA A 7 24.80 17.79 7.45
N LYS A 8 24.31 16.98 8.40
CA LYS A 8 23.83 15.63 8.13
C LYS A 8 22.60 15.73 7.25
N ARG A 9 22.82 15.88 5.95
CA ARG A 9 21.82 16.03 4.90
C ARG A 9 21.14 14.67 4.74
N LEU A 10 19.91 14.57 5.24
CA LEU A 10 19.08 13.39 5.06
C LEU A 10 18.33 13.50 3.74
N ARG A 11 17.81 12.38 3.25
CA ARG A 11 16.90 12.34 2.12
C ARG A 11 15.50 12.13 2.63
N GLU A 12 14.55 12.72 1.92
CA GLU A 12 13.13 12.59 2.22
C GLU A 12 12.55 11.49 1.34
N TYR A 13 11.88 10.55 1.99
CA TYR A 13 11.29 9.39 1.35
C TYR A 13 9.84 9.26 1.78
N GLU A 14 9.03 8.80 0.85
CA GLU A 14 7.74 8.23 1.16
C GLU A 14 7.72 6.75 0.84
N THR A 15 6.94 6.00 1.58
CA THR A 15 6.67 4.60 1.28
C THR A 15 5.20 4.33 1.49
N ILE A 16 4.54 3.93 0.42
CA ILE A 16 3.17 3.45 0.46
C ILE A 16 3.23 1.93 0.52
N PHE A 17 2.59 1.34 1.51
CA PHE A 17 2.47 -0.11 1.60
C PHE A 17 1.03 -0.53 1.86
N LEU A 18 0.68 -1.66 1.26
CA LEU A 18 -0.64 -2.25 1.30
C LEU A 18 -0.61 -3.42 2.28
N VAL A 19 -1.52 -3.37 3.24
CA VAL A 19 -1.70 -4.47 4.21
C VAL A 19 -3.02 -5.19 3.97
N LYS A 20 -3.07 -6.44 4.42
CA LYS A 20 -4.27 -7.29 4.27
C LYS A 20 -5.51 -6.58 4.85
N PRO A 21 -6.68 -6.68 4.20
CA PRO A 21 -7.89 -5.96 4.62
C PRO A 21 -8.48 -6.48 5.93
N ASP A 22 -8.07 -7.67 6.38
CA ASP A 22 -8.56 -8.34 7.59
C ASP A 22 -7.80 -7.94 8.86
N LEU A 23 -6.77 -7.08 8.74
CA LEU A 23 -6.08 -6.56 9.91
C LEU A 23 -7.00 -5.67 10.75
N THR A 24 -6.92 -5.85 12.07
CA THR A 24 -7.49 -4.94 13.05
C THR A 24 -6.68 -3.66 13.14
N ASP A 25 -7.31 -2.59 13.62
CA ASP A 25 -6.65 -1.30 13.82
C ASP A 25 -5.44 -1.41 14.76
N ASP A 26 -5.54 -2.16 15.86
CA ASP A 26 -4.44 -2.41 16.78
C ASP A 26 -3.22 -3.06 16.10
N ASN A 27 -3.47 -3.98 15.15
CA ASN A 27 -2.40 -4.64 14.43
C ASN A 27 -1.77 -3.73 13.38
N VAL A 28 -2.56 -2.84 12.77
CA VAL A 28 -2.04 -1.76 11.92
C VAL A 28 -1.16 -0.82 12.74
N ASP A 29 -1.58 -0.44 13.94
CA ASP A 29 -0.80 0.41 14.83
C ASP A 29 0.52 -0.26 15.25
N LYS A 30 0.50 -1.54 15.63
CA LYS A 30 1.73 -2.31 15.90
C LYS A 30 2.66 -2.35 14.69
N LEU A 31 2.12 -2.51 13.48
CA LEU A 31 2.93 -2.51 12.26
C LEU A 31 3.59 -1.16 12.02
N LYS A 32 2.86 -0.05 12.21
CA LYS A 32 3.42 1.31 12.15
C LYS A 32 4.55 1.49 13.16
N GLU A 33 4.36 1.07 14.41
CA GLU A 33 5.40 1.18 15.44
C GLU A 33 6.64 0.34 15.11
N ARG A 34 6.47 -0.85 14.52
CA ARG A 34 7.59 -1.66 14.03
C ARG A 34 8.37 -0.93 12.95
N VAL A 35 7.69 -0.34 11.96
CA VAL A 35 8.32 0.46 10.91
C VAL A 35 9.01 1.69 11.48
N ARG A 36 8.36 2.40 12.42
CA ARG A 36 8.95 3.54 13.14
C ARG A 36 10.23 3.13 13.87
N GLY A 37 10.22 1.97 14.53
CA GLY A 37 11.38 1.40 15.20
C GLY A 37 12.52 1.06 14.23
N ILE A 38 12.22 0.53 13.04
CA ILE A 38 13.24 0.28 11.99
C ILE A 38 13.89 1.58 11.56
N VAL A 39 13.09 2.59 11.21
CA VAL A 39 13.58 3.91 10.78
C VAL A 39 14.42 4.58 11.87
N GLY A 40 13.99 4.48 13.14
CA GLY A 40 14.73 5.02 14.27
C GLY A 40 16.09 4.32 14.51
N ARG A 41 16.15 2.99 14.38
CA ARG A 41 17.40 2.22 14.53
C ARG A 41 18.47 2.59 13.50
N GLU A 42 18.05 2.88 12.27
CA GLU A 42 18.92 3.32 11.17
C GLU A 42 19.25 4.82 11.24
N GLY A 43 18.89 5.50 12.32
CA GLY A 43 19.19 6.92 12.57
C GLY A 43 18.40 7.89 11.69
N GLY A 44 17.24 7.45 11.20
CA GLY A 44 16.25 8.27 10.50
C GLY A 44 15.18 8.83 11.42
N LYS A 45 14.28 9.62 10.83
CA LYS A 45 13.19 10.30 11.53
C LYS A 45 11.90 10.09 10.75
N VAL A 46 10.89 9.47 11.36
CA VAL A 46 9.56 9.41 10.77
C VAL A 46 8.89 10.76 10.95
N ILE A 47 8.41 11.36 9.86
CA ILE A 47 7.65 12.61 9.87
C ILE A 47 6.20 12.32 10.22
N ARG A 48 5.57 11.35 9.56
CA ARG A 48 4.15 11.01 9.78
C ARG A 48 3.78 9.65 9.18
N PHE A 49 2.85 8.94 9.80
CA PHE A 49 2.04 7.93 9.09
C PHE A 49 0.65 8.45 8.75
N THR A 50 0.18 8.15 7.55
CA THR A 50 -1.21 8.40 7.13
C THR A 50 -1.84 7.07 6.75
N VAL A 51 -2.79 6.60 7.56
CA VAL A 51 -3.56 5.38 7.31
C VAL A 51 -4.78 5.77 6.50
N TRP A 52 -4.88 5.32 5.25
CA TRP A 52 -5.99 5.70 4.38
C TRP A 52 -7.25 4.89 4.62
N GLY A 53 -7.19 3.83 5.43
CA GLY A 53 -8.29 2.90 5.68
C GLY A 53 -8.44 1.85 4.57
N LYS A 54 -9.52 1.06 4.63
CA LYS A 54 -9.80 -0.01 3.66
C LYS A 54 -10.28 0.60 2.34
N LYS A 55 -9.54 0.35 1.26
CA LYS A 55 -9.88 0.81 -0.09
C LYS A 55 -9.95 -0.34 -1.09
N LYS A 56 -10.78 -0.21 -2.12
CA LYS A 56 -10.88 -1.20 -3.20
C LYS A 56 -9.64 -1.11 -4.10
N THR A 57 -9.02 -2.25 -4.40
CA THR A 57 -7.92 -2.32 -5.37
C THR A 57 -8.49 -2.49 -6.78
N LEU A 58 -7.79 -2.02 -7.81
CA LEU A 58 -8.25 -2.15 -9.20
C LEU A 58 -8.33 -3.61 -9.65
N TYR A 59 -7.40 -4.42 -9.14
CA TYR A 59 -7.35 -5.88 -9.32
C TYR A 59 -7.01 -6.55 -7.98
N PRO A 60 -7.33 -7.86 -7.81
CA PRO A 60 -7.02 -8.56 -6.57
C PRO A 60 -5.51 -8.63 -6.32
N ILE A 61 -5.08 -8.17 -5.15
CA ILE A 61 -3.69 -8.28 -4.70
C ILE A 61 -3.65 -9.37 -3.63
N ALA A 62 -2.83 -10.40 -3.82
CA ALA A 62 -2.79 -11.58 -2.94
C ALA A 62 -4.20 -12.20 -2.73
N LYS A 63 -5.00 -12.28 -3.81
CA LYS A 63 -6.39 -12.77 -3.83
C LYS A 63 -7.39 -11.91 -3.03
N GLN A 64 -7.02 -10.71 -2.61
CA GLN A 64 -7.89 -9.78 -1.88
C GLN A 64 -8.31 -8.60 -2.77
N PRO A 65 -9.61 -8.28 -2.88
CA PRO A 65 -10.11 -7.16 -3.69
C PRO A 65 -10.03 -5.79 -2.98
N ARG A 66 -9.64 -5.79 -1.70
CA ARG A 66 -9.46 -4.59 -0.87
C ARG A 66 -8.14 -4.69 -0.12
N ALA A 67 -7.56 -3.54 0.20
CA ALA A 67 -6.38 -3.43 1.05
C ALA A 67 -6.48 -2.20 1.95
N ILE A 68 -5.78 -2.21 3.08
CA ILE A 68 -5.58 -1.00 3.86
C ILE A 68 -4.29 -0.35 3.36
N TYR A 69 -4.39 0.91 2.95
CA TYR A 69 -3.23 1.66 2.47
C TYR A 69 -2.62 2.45 3.62
N ILE A 70 -1.30 2.37 3.76
CA ILE A 70 -0.55 3.11 4.76
C ILE A 70 0.56 3.87 4.03
N HIS A 71 0.57 5.18 4.22
CA HIS A 71 1.62 6.07 3.74
C HIS A 71 2.55 6.39 4.92
N ALA A 72 3.84 6.09 4.75
CA ALA A 72 4.88 6.46 5.68
C ALA A 72 5.74 7.55 5.07
N HIS A 73 5.84 8.69 5.76
CA HIS A 73 6.72 9.78 5.38
C HIS A 73 7.89 9.86 6.36
N TYR A 74 9.12 9.78 5.87
CA TYR A 74 10.29 9.73 6.75
C TYR A 74 11.54 10.31 6.08
N LEU A 75 12.46 10.74 6.94
CA LEU A 75 13.80 11.17 6.59
C LEU A 75 14.80 10.06 6.93
N GLY A 76 15.78 9.84 6.07
CA GLY A 76 16.81 8.85 6.31
C GLY A 76 18.02 8.97 5.41
N GLY A 77 19.02 8.15 5.68
CA GLY A 77 20.18 8.01 4.80
C GLY A 77 19.86 7.22 3.53
N THR A 78 20.85 7.07 2.64
CA THR A 78 20.70 6.36 1.36
C THR A 78 20.33 4.87 1.53
N LYS A 79 20.82 4.20 2.58
CA LYS A 79 20.56 2.78 2.85
C LYS A 79 19.22 2.52 3.53
N MET A 80 18.55 3.56 4.02
CA MET A 80 17.33 3.46 4.81
C MET A 80 16.22 2.73 4.05
N VAL A 81 15.98 3.12 2.80
CA VAL A 81 14.90 2.55 1.99
C VAL A 81 15.09 1.05 1.82
N ALA A 82 16.31 0.59 1.55
CA ALA A 82 16.60 -0.83 1.37
C ALA A 82 16.31 -1.65 2.64
N GLU A 83 16.63 -1.12 3.83
CA GLU A 83 16.32 -1.79 5.10
C GLU A 83 14.81 -1.77 5.39
N VAL A 84 14.12 -0.66 5.14
CA VAL A 84 12.66 -0.58 5.28
C VAL A 84 11.97 -1.58 4.35
N GLU A 85 12.32 -1.60 3.06
CA GLU A 85 11.77 -2.54 2.09
C GLU A 85 12.05 -4.00 2.45
N ARG A 86 13.27 -4.31 2.92
CA ARG A 86 13.63 -5.65 3.39
C ARG A 86 12.72 -6.11 4.52
N ASN A 87 12.46 -5.24 5.50
CA ASN A 87 11.56 -5.57 6.61
C ASN A 87 10.10 -5.68 6.16
N LEU A 88 9.64 -4.77 5.30
CA LEU A 88 8.28 -4.83 4.73
C LEU A 88 8.05 -6.11 3.93
N ARG A 89 9.07 -6.65 3.27
CA ARG A 89 9.01 -7.95 2.59
C ARG A 89 8.90 -9.15 3.55
N ILE A 90 9.43 -9.03 4.78
CA ILE A 90 9.38 -10.07 5.80
C ILE A 90 8.03 -10.07 6.55
N PHE A 91 7.35 -8.93 6.59
CA PHE A 91 6.06 -8.81 7.24
C PHE A 91 4.97 -9.48 6.40
N ASP A 92 4.44 -10.61 6.90
CA ASP A 92 3.36 -11.35 6.26
C ASP A 92 2.08 -10.53 6.10
N GLU A 93 1.90 -9.48 6.91
CA GLU A 93 0.76 -8.58 6.86
C GLU A 93 0.82 -7.64 5.63
N VAL A 94 2.02 -7.38 5.10
CA VAL A 94 2.27 -6.50 3.96
C VAL A 94 2.24 -7.31 2.67
N THR A 95 1.49 -6.83 1.69
CA THR A 95 1.33 -7.51 0.39
C THR A 95 2.10 -6.83 -0.74
N ARG A 96 2.12 -5.49 -0.75
CA ARG A 96 2.85 -4.68 -1.72
C ARG A 96 3.38 -3.44 -1.04
N TYR A 97 4.48 -2.91 -1.56
CA TYR A 97 5.03 -1.64 -1.13
C TYR A 97 5.66 -0.92 -2.33
N LEU A 98 5.71 0.40 -2.26
CA LEU A 98 6.39 1.28 -3.20
C LEU A 98 7.05 2.40 -2.40
N SER A 99 8.35 2.54 -2.57
CA SER A 99 9.13 3.62 -1.98
C SER A 99 9.53 4.63 -3.05
N THR A 100 9.35 5.92 -2.74
CA THR A 100 9.69 7.04 -3.62
C THR A 100 10.57 8.01 -2.86
N LYS A 101 11.61 8.53 -3.53
CA LYS A 101 12.41 9.62 -3.00
C LYS A 101 11.76 10.95 -3.38
N LEU A 102 11.47 11.78 -2.37
CA LEU A 102 10.83 13.08 -2.56
C LEU A 102 11.84 14.22 -2.73
N ALA A 103 12.88 14.23 -1.91
CA ALA A 103 13.91 15.27 -1.96
C ALA A 103 15.28 14.76 -1.55
N ASP A 104 16.31 15.36 -2.14
CA ASP A 104 17.69 15.23 -1.70
C ASP A 104 18.05 16.39 -0.76
N GLU A 105 19.01 16.13 0.14
CA GLU A 105 19.64 17.18 0.97
C GLU A 105 18.70 17.97 1.89
N VAL A 106 17.85 17.27 2.64
CA VAL A 106 16.90 17.85 3.58
C VAL A 106 17.52 18.03 4.96
N ASP A 107 17.30 19.22 5.54
CA ASP A 107 17.61 19.50 6.94
C ASP A 107 16.53 18.89 7.86
N PRO A 108 16.87 17.94 8.75
CA PRO A 108 15.92 17.28 9.64
C PRO A 108 15.20 18.22 10.62
N GLU A 109 15.78 19.38 10.95
CA GLU A 109 15.18 20.32 11.90
C GLU A 109 13.99 21.06 11.29
N THR A 110 14.03 21.29 9.99
CA THR A 110 12.95 21.98 9.27
C THR A 110 11.69 21.13 9.08
N ARG A 111 11.77 19.82 9.33
CA ARG A 111 10.67 18.85 9.15
C ARG A 111 10.23 18.34 10.51
N PRO A 112 9.21 18.96 11.14
CA PRO A 112 8.71 18.49 12.42
C PRO A 112 8.03 17.13 12.28
N VAL A 113 8.02 16.35 13.36
CA VAL A 113 7.17 15.16 13.43
C VAL A 113 5.73 15.65 13.54
N LEU A 114 4.88 15.18 12.63
CA LEU A 114 3.45 15.45 12.62
C LEU A 114 2.70 14.28 13.24
N GLU A 115 1.49 14.55 13.72
CA GLU A 115 0.62 13.50 14.25
C GLU A 115 0.17 12.54 13.15
N ASP A 116 0.07 11.26 13.51
CA ASP A 116 -0.42 10.23 12.60
C ASP A 116 -1.89 10.48 12.27
N VAL A 117 -2.23 10.44 10.98
CA VAL A 117 -3.58 10.69 10.49
C VAL A 117 -4.23 9.36 10.11
N LYS A 118 -5.47 9.15 10.55
CA LYS A 118 -6.31 8.02 10.12
C LYS A 118 -7.51 8.55 9.34
N LEU A 119 -7.63 8.10 8.10
CA LEU A 119 -8.75 8.39 7.21
C LEU A 119 -9.75 7.23 7.24
N ALA A 120 -11.01 7.53 6.90
CA ALA A 120 -12.12 6.57 6.99
C ALA A 120 -12.12 5.46 5.92
N GLY A 121 -11.17 5.45 4.97
CA GLY A 121 -11.22 4.51 3.83
C GLY A 121 -12.23 4.91 2.78
N ASP A 122 -12.44 4.00 1.83
CA ASP A 122 -13.65 4.04 1.03
C ASP A 122 -14.79 3.62 1.97
N VAL A 123 -15.61 4.59 2.39
CA VAL A 123 -16.92 4.31 2.97
C VAL A 123 -17.54 3.30 2.03
N GLU A 124 -17.89 2.13 2.55
CA GLU A 124 -18.52 1.10 1.75
C GLU A 124 -19.76 1.76 1.14
N GLU A 125 -19.66 2.11 -0.15
CA GLU A 125 -20.80 2.53 -0.94
C GLU A 125 -21.66 1.29 -1.09
N THR A 126 -22.44 0.99 -0.05
CA THR A 126 -23.83 0.66 -0.26
C THR A 126 -24.50 1.87 -0.90
N ARG A 127 -24.10 2.19 -2.15
CA ARG A 127 -25.02 2.85 -3.08
C ARG A 127 -26.12 1.81 -3.30
N PRO A 128 -27.36 2.03 -2.84
CA PRO A 128 -28.46 1.18 -3.25
C PRO A 128 -28.61 1.43 -4.75
N GLY A 129 -28.16 0.51 -5.60
CA GLY A 129 -28.45 0.58 -7.04
C GLY A 129 -27.39 0.12 -8.03
N VAL A 130 -26.16 -0.20 -7.64
CA VAL A 130 -25.25 -0.88 -8.58
C VAL A 130 -25.29 -2.37 -8.29
N ALA A 131 -26.20 -3.06 -8.99
CA ALA A 131 -26.23 -4.51 -9.02
C ALA A 131 -24.82 -5.04 -9.36
N PRO A 132 -24.33 -6.09 -8.69
CA PRO A 132 -23.06 -6.69 -9.05
C PRO A 132 -23.19 -7.17 -10.49
N ALA A 133 -22.34 -6.64 -11.38
CA ALA A 133 -22.16 -7.19 -12.71
C ALA A 133 -21.77 -8.65 -12.51
N GLN A 134 -22.73 -9.54 -12.76
CA GLN A 134 -22.53 -10.97 -12.71
C GLN A 134 -21.44 -11.29 -13.73
N ASP A 135 -20.33 -11.82 -13.21
CA ASP A 135 -19.35 -12.55 -13.99
C ASP A 135 -20.07 -13.76 -14.59
N ARG A 136 -20.72 -13.54 -15.74
CA ARG A 136 -21.30 -14.61 -16.54
C ARG A 136 -20.11 -15.37 -17.10
N GLY A 137 -19.81 -16.48 -16.44
CA GLY A 137 -18.92 -17.51 -16.93
C GLY A 137 -19.19 -17.77 -18.40
N VAL A 138 -18.13 -17.71 -19.19
CA VAL A 138 -18.13 -18.12 -20.58
C VAL A 138 -18.35 -19.63 -20.58
N ALA A 139 -19.59 -20.05 -20.78
CA ALA A 139 -19.91 -21.43 -21.14
C ALA A 139 -19.41 -21.64 -22.57
N GLU A 140 -18.52 -22.62 -22.75
CA GLU A 140 -18.07 -23.09 -24.04
C GLU A 140 -19.27 -23.63 -24.84
N ASP A 141 -19.43 -23.03 -26.01
CA ASP A 141 -20.44 -23.29 -27.03
C ASP A 141 -20.23 -24.69 -27.65
N ALA A 142 -21.15 -25.61 -27.38
CA ALA A 142 -21.30 -26.84 -28.15
C ALA A 142 -22.25 -26.55 -29.31
N GLY A 143 -21.69 -26.34 -30.49
CA GLY A 143 -22.45 -26.17 -31.72
C GLY A 143 -23.10 -27.48 -32.19
N GLU A 144 -24.43 -27.49 -32.25
CA GLU A 144 -25.19 -28.39 -33.11
C GLU A 144 -25.61 -27.59 -34.36
N VAL A 145 -25.23 -28.12 -35.52
CA VAL A 145 -25.58 -27.59 -36.85
C VAL A 145 -26.75 -28.43 -37.37
N GLU A 146 -27.87 -27.78 -37.66
CA GLU A 146 -28.99 -28.36 -38.41
C GLU A 146 -28.69 -28.35 -39.92
N GLU A 147 -28.99 -29.45 -40.59
CA GLU A 147 -29.52 -29.59 -41.96
C GLU A 147 -29.82 -31.11 -42.12
N GLU A 148 -30.93 -31.61 -42.68
CA GLU A 148 -31.60 -31.18 -43.89
C GLU A 148 -32.99 -31.89 -44.01
N SER A 149 -33.96 -31.16 -44.57
CA SER A 149 -34.97 -31.54 -45.58
C SER A 149 -35.89 -32.81 -45.44
N THR A 150 -37.19 -32.48 -45.45
CA THR A 150 -38.39 -33.15 -46.03
C THR A 150 -38.20 -34.18 -47.16
N GLU A 151 -38.98 -35.28 -47.15
CA GLU A 151 -40.20 -35.54 -47.97
C GLU A 151 -40.57 -37.05 -48.11
N GLU A 152 -41.88 -37.33 -48.17
CA GLU A 152 -42.68 -38.49 -48.64
C GLU A 152 -42.14 -39.95 -48.61
N ALA A 153 -42.89 -40.85 -47.95
CA ALA A 153 -43.85 -41.81 -48.55
C ALA A 153 -44.37 -42.82 -47.51
#